data_AF-A0A526P3P8-F1
#
_entry.id   AF-A0A526P3P8-F1
#
_cell.length_a   1.000
_cell.length_b   1.000
_cell.length_c   1.000
_cell.angle_alpha   90.00
_cell.angle_beta   90.00
_cell.angle_gamma   90.00
#
_symmetry.space_group_name_H-M   'P 1'
#
loop_
_entity.id
_entity.type
_entity.pdbx_description
1 polymer ?
#
loop_
_entity_poly.entity_id
_entity_poly.type
_entity_poly.pdbx_seq_one_letter_code
_entity_poly.pdbx_strand_id
1 'polypeptide(L)'
;PFDRGDIKDLIQSMDDAIDMMHKVVKMVRLFEQTSFEPRMREMGAVIVEAAHLTAEAIPLLEKVGANVTRLGALAEEITKVEERADGLHDAGLKELFQRHGRTDAMAWIVGSELYGQLEKVVDRFEDVANEISGIVIENV
;
A
#
# COMPACT_ATOMS: atom_id res chain seq x y z
N PRO A 1 -10.14 8.23 -24.44
CA PRO A 1 -8.91 7.96 -23.66
C PRO A 1 -8.34 9.28 -23.13
N PHE A 2 -7.95 9.29 -21.85
CA PHE A 2 -7.22 10.40 -21.21
C PHE A 2 -5.76 10.45 -21.70
N ASP A 3 -4.95 11.37 -21.16
CA ASP A 3 -3.62 11.67 -21.70
C ASP A 3 -2.66 10.46 -21.60
N ARG A 4 -1.72 10.38 -22.55
CA ARG A 4 -0.76 9.27 -22.59
C ARG A 4 0.28 9.35 -21.47
N GLY A 5 0.56 10.55 -20.96
CA GLY A 5 1.36 10.80 -19.77
C GLY A 5 0.76 10.08 -18.58
N ASP A 6 -0.51 10.38 -18.26
CA ASP A 6 -1.18 9.77 -17.11
C ASP A 6 -1.31 8.25 -17.24
N ILE A 7 -1.52 7.73 -18.45
CA ILE A 7 -1.52 6.27 -18.67
C ILE A 7 -0.16 5.68 -18.27
N LYS A 8 0.94 6.31 -18.68
CA LYS A 8 2.29 5.84 -18.38
C LYS A 8 2.58 5.95 -16.89
N ASP A 9 2.23 7.06 -16.27
CA ASP A 9 2.54 7.34 -14.86
C ASP A 9 1.69 6.44 -13.94
N LEU A 10 0.42 6.19 -14.28
CA LEU A 10 -0.42 5.19 -13.61
C LEU A 10 0.17 3.77 -13.72
N ILE A 11 0.61 3.35 -14.91
CA ILE A 11 1.23 2.03 -15.10
C ILE A 11 2.49 1.91 -14.25
N GLN A 12 3.32 2.95 -14.20
CA GLN A 12 4.54 2.95 -13.38
C GLN A 12 4.21 2.83 -11.89
N SER A 13 3.23 3.58 -11.41
CA SER A 13 2.80 3.54 -10.00
C SER A 13 2.26 2.16 -9.61
N MET A 14 1.46 1.54 -10.49
CA MET A 14 0.97 0.16 -10.27
C MET A 14 2.11 -0.87 -10.26
N ASP A 15 3.11 -0.74 -11.12
CA ASP A 15 4.29 -1.62 -11.14
C ASP A 15 5.12 -1.45 -9.86
N ASP A 16 5.31 -0.22 -9.40
CA ASP A 16 6.03 0.09 -8.16
C ASP A 16 5.38 -0.57 -6.93
N ALA A 17 4.03 -0.63 -6.88
CA ALA A 17 3.30 -1.34 -5.83
C ALA A 17 3.57 -2.86 -5.85
N ILE A 18 3.55 -3.47 -7.04
CA ILE A 18 3.85 -4.90 -7.22
C ILE A 18 5.30 -5.20 -6.85
N ASP A 19 6.23 -4.35 -7.27
CA ASP A 19 7.64 -4.48 -6.97
C ASP A 19 7.92 -4.36 -5.46
N MET A 20 7.19 -3.49 -4.75
CA MET A 20 7.31 -3.38 -3.31
C MET A 20 6.78 -4.64 -2.60
N MET A 21 5.64 -5.19 -3.03
CA MET A 21 5.15 -6.48 -2.53
C MET A 21 6.17 -7.60 -2.73
N HIS A 22 6.81 -7.65 -3.90
CA HIS A 22 7.87 -8.61 -4.18
C HIS A 22 9.11 -8.42 -3.30
N LYS A 23 9.48 -7.17 -2.96
CA LYS A 23 10.59 -6.87 -2.04
C LYS A 23 10.31 -7.39 -0.64
N VAL A 24 9.10 -7.20 -0.12
CA VAL A 24 8.66 -7.75 1.18
C VAL A 24 8.83 -9.28 1.20
N VAL A 25 8.33 -9.98 0.17
CA VAL A 25 8.44 -11.45 0.10
C VAL A 25 9.90 -11.91 0.04
N LYS A 26 10.76 -11.21 -0.70
CA LYS A 26 12.20 -11.51 -0.75
C LYS A 26 12.84 -11.34 0.63
N MET A 27 12.51 -10.26 1.35
CA MET A 27 13.02 -9.99 2.69
C MET A 27 12.60 -11.07 3.70
N VAL A 28 11.33 -11.46 3.69
CA VAL A 28 10.79 -12.56 4.51
C VAL A 28 11.62 -13.83 4.32
N ARG A 29 11.94 -14.16 3.07
CA ARG A 29 12.74 -15.35 2.74
C ARG A 29 14.20 -15.20 3.16
N LEU A 30 14.80 -14.04 2.95
CA LEU A 30 16.21 -13.78 3.29
C LEU A 30 16.46 -13.83 4.80
N PHE A 31 15.50 -13.36 5.60
CA PHE A 31 15.57 -13.40 7.06
C PHE A 31 14.94 -14.65 7.67
N GLU A 32 14.56 -15.63 6.83
CA GLU A 32 13.97 -16.92 7.25
C GLU A 32 12.77 -16.75 8.20
N GLN A 33 11.96 -15.72 7.96
CA GLN A 33 10.84 -15.38 8.82
C GLN A 33 9.67 -16.35 8.59
N THR A 34 9.31 -17.07 9.65
CA THR A 34 8.24 -18.09 9.63
C THR A 34 7.04 -17.70 10.49
N SER A 35 7.16 -16.62 11.26
CA SER A 35 6.09 -16.06 12.08
C SER A 35 6.04 -14.55 11.90
N PHE A 36 4.82 -14.01 11.93
CA PHE A 36 4.56 -12.57 11.81
C PHE A 36 3.79 -12.09 13.02
N GLU A 37 4.10 -10.87 13.47
CA GLU A 37 3.32 -10.19 14.51
C GLU A 37 1.87 -9.99 14.06
N PRO A 38 0.89 -9.95 14.99
CA PRO A 38 -0.52 -9.79 14.64
C PRO A 38 -0.77 -8.58 13.72
N ARG A 39 -0.20 -7.42 14.04
CA ARG A 39 -0.37 -6.20 13.25
C ARG A 39 0.29 -6.26 11.87
N MET A 40 1.39 -7.01 11.70
CA MET A 40 1.94 -7.27 10.36
C MET A 40 0.94 -8.04 9.48
N ARG A 41 0.21 -9.00 10.07
CA ARG A 41 -0.82 -9.76 9.34
C ARG A 41 -2.01 -8.87 9.00
N GLU A 42 -2.39 -7.98 9.91
CA GLU A 42 -3.42 -6.97 9.67
C GLU A 42 -2.99 -6.04 8.52
N MET A 43 -1.76 -5.51 8.52
CA MET A 43 -1.24 -4.73 7.38
C MET A 43 -1.26 -5.53 6.07
N GLY A 44 -0.94 -6.83 6.12
CA GLY A 44 -1.09 -7.71 4.96
C GLY A 44 -2.53 -7.78 4.42
N ALA A 45 -3.53 -7.79 5.30
CA ALA A 45 -4.93 -7.72 4.89
C ALA A 45 -5.29 -6.34 4.31
N VAL A 46 -4.75 -5.27 4.88
CA VAL A 46 -4.92 -3.90 4.39
C VAL A 46 -4.34 -3.73 2.98
N ILE A 47 -3.16 -4.31 2.69
CA ILE A 47 -2.56 -4.33 1.36
C ILE A 47 -3.46 -5.05 0.34
N VAL A 48 -4.07 -6.18 0.73
CA VAL A 48 -5.02 -6.90 -0.15
C VAL A 48 -6.26 -6.06 -0.43
N GLU A 49 -6.76 -5.33 0.57
CA GLU A 49 -7.89 -4.41 0.40
C GLU A 49 -7.54 -3.29 -0.59
N ALA A 50 -6.38 -2.64 -0.44
CA ALA A 50 -5.90 -1.62 -1.37
C ALA A 50 -5.83 -2.15 -2.81
N ALA A 51 -5.27 -3.35 -3.00
CA ALA A 51 -5.17 -4.00 -4.29
C ALA A 51 -6.54 -4.23 -4.96
N HIS A 52 -7.55 -4.62 -4.17
CA HIS A 52 -8.92 -4.79 -4.68
C HIS A 52 -9.56 -3.47 -5.09
N LEU A 53 -9.39 -2.41 -4.29
CA LEU A 53 -9.89 -1.07 -4.61
C LEU A 53 -9.26 -0.53 -5.90
N THR A 54 -7.94 -0.67 -6.03
CA THR A 54 -7.23 -0.33 -7.27
C THR A 54 -7.78 -1.13 -8.46
N ALA A 55 -7.92 -2.45 -8.32
CA ALA A 55 -8.45 -3.30 -9.38
C ALA A 55 -9.88 -2.93 -9.81
N GLU A 56 -10.71 -2.43 -8.88
CA GLU A 56 -12.03 -1.90 -9.19
C GLU A 56 -11.95 -0.58 -9.99
N ALA A 57 -11.01 0.29 -9.65
CA ALA A 57 -10.86 1.60 -10.29
C ALA A 57 -10.41 1.50 -11.76
N ILE A 58 -9.47 0.60 -12.07
CA ILE A 58 -8.86 0.50 -13.42
C ILE A 58 -9.88 0.42 -14.57
N PRO A 59 -10.88 -0.48 -14.59
CA PRO A 59 -11.83 -0.56 -15.70
C PRO A 59 -12.73 0.69 -15.81
N LEU A 60 -12.94 1.44 -14.73
CA LEU A 60 -13.77 2.64 -14.75
C LEU A 60 -13.09 3.80 -15.49
N LEU A 61 -11.76 3.78 -15.61
CA LEU A 61 -10.98 4.77 -16.35
C LEU A 61 -11.24 4.75 -17.86
N GLU A 62 -11.88 3.71 -18.42
CA GLU A 62 -12.30 3.70 -19.83
C GLU A 62 -13.26 4.86 -20.14
N LYS A 63 -14.09 5.23 -19.16
CA LYS A 63 -15.10 6.30 -19.26
C LYS A 63 -15.02 7.25 -18.07
N VAL A 64 -13.86 7.87 -17.85
CA VAL A 64 -13.58 8.77 -16.72
C VAL A 64 -14.73 9.73 -16.42
N GLY A 65 -15.16 10.52 -17.41
CA GLY A 65 -16.24 11.50 -17.25
C GLY A 65 -17.58 10.93 -16.77
N ALA A 66 -17.90 9.67 -17.10
CA ALA A 66 -19.11 8.99 -16.62
C ALA A 66 -18.94 8.40 -15.21
N ASN A 67 -17.70 8.21 -14.77
CA ASN A 67 -17.34 7.49 -13.54
C ASN A 67 -16.66 8.38 -12.49
N VAL A 68 -16.57 9.70 -12.70
CA VAL A 68 -15.92 10.69 -11.81
C VAL A 68 -16.24 10.44 -10.33
N THR A 69 -17.52 10.29 -9.99
CA THR A 69 -17.95 10.10 -8.60
C THR A 69 -17.45 8.78 -8.00
N ARG A 70 -17.48 7.67 -8.74
CA ARG A 70 -17.02 6.38 -8.22
C ARG A 70 -15.49 6.33 -8.15
N LEU A 71 -14.79 6.89 -9.15
CA LEU A 71 -13.33 6.97 -9.15
C LEU A 71 -12.82 7.82 -7.98
N GLY A 72 -13.44 8.99 -7.73
CA GLY A 72 -13.10 9.81 -6.57
C GLY A 72 -13.36 9.12 -5.23
N ALA A 73 -14.49 8.40 -5.11
CA ALA A 73 -14.78 7.62 -3.91
C ALA A 73 -13.77 6.48 -3.68
N LEU A 74 -13.36 5.77 -4.74
CA LEU A 74 -12.34 4.71 -4.66
C LEU A 74 -10.98 5.27 -4.26
N ALA A 75 -10.58 6.43 -4.79
CA ALA A 75 -9.34 7.08 -4.37
C ALA A 75 -9.36 7.45 -2.88
N GLU A 76 -10.48 8.03 -2.40
CA GLU A 76 -10.67 8.34 -0.98
C GLU A 76 -10.68 7.08 -0.09
N GLU A 77 -11.27 5.98 -0.57
CA GLU A 77 -11.24 4.67 0.10
C GLU A 77 -9.80 4.15 0.24
N ILE A 78 -8.94 4.33 -0.76
CA ILE A 78 -7.51 3.96 -0.69
C ILE A 78 -6.76 4.86 0.29
N THR A 79 -7.01 6.17 0.34
CA THR A 79 -6.41 7.06 1.35
C THR A 79 -6.75 6.61 2.78
N LYS A 80 -8.01 6.23 3.05
CA LYS A 80 -8.41 5.70 4.37
C LYS A 80 -7.72 4.38 4.71
N VAL A 81 -7.40 3.59 3.70
CA VAL A 81 -6.64 2.34 3.84
C VAL A 81 -5.20 2.65 4.29
N GLU A 82 -4.57 3.69 3.73
CA GLU A 82 -3.25 4.19 4.14
C GLU A 82 -3.26 4.69 5.60
N GLU A 83 -4.20 5.57 5.96
CA GLU A 83 -4.30 6.10 7.34
C GLU A 83 -4.43 4.98 8.39
N ARG A 84 -5.13 3.90 8.03
CA ARG A 84 -5.26 2.71 8.89
C ARG A 84 -3.98 1.89 8.93
N ALA A 85 -3.26 1.76 7.82
CA ALA A 85 -1.97 1.07 7.77
C ALA A 85 -0.92 1.77 8.64
N ASP A 86 -0.88 3.10 8.60
CA ASP A 86 -0.02 3.94 9.45
C ASP A 86 -0.29 3.70 10.93
N GLY A 87 -1.57 3.71 11.33
CA GLY A 87 -1.95 3.41 12.72
C GLY A 87 -1.55 1.99 13.16
N LEU A 88 -1.61 1.01 12.26
CA LEU A 88 -1.15 -0.35 12.52
C LEU A 88 0.37 -0.44 12.62
N HIS A 89 1.08 0.29 11.76
CA HIS A 89 2.53 0.37 11.72
C HIS A 89 3.09 0.95 13.03
N ASP A 90 2.64 2.13 13.42
CA ASP A 90 3.08 2.81 14.65
C ASP A 90 2.84 1.97 15.90
N ALA A 91 1.65 1.41 16.01
CA ALA A 91 1.30 0.56 17.14
C ALA A 91 2.10 -0.75 17.15
N GLY A 92 2.38 -1.31 15.97
CA GLY A 92 3.21 -2.50 15.79
C GLY A 92 4.66 -2.29 16.18
N LEU A 93 5.26 -1.18 15.74
CA LEU A 93 6.60 -0.79 16.14
C LEU A 93 6.70 -0.57 17.66
N LYS A 94 5.71 0.09 18.25
CA LYS A 94 5.69 0.31 19.70
C LYS A 94 5.65 -1.01 20.48
N GLU A 95 4.79 -1.94 20.09
CA GLU A 95 4.67 -3.25 20.72
C GLU A 95 5.94 -4.09 20.53
N LEU A 96 6.50 -4.09 19.32
CA LEU A 96 7.74 -4.80 19.01
C LEU A 96 8.91 -4.25 19.84
N PHE A 97 9.02 -2.93 19.99
CA PHE A 97 10.06 -2.28 20.78
C PHE A 97 9.95 -2.64 22.27
N GLN A 98 8.73 -2.63 22.81
CA GLN A 98 8.49 -3.03 24.20
C GLN A 98 8.89 -4.48 24.46
N ARG A 99 8.66 -5.38 23.50
CA ARG A 99 8.95 -6.81 23.63
C ARG A 99 10.44 -7.14 23.46
N HIS A 100 11.08 -6.55 22.44
CA HIS A 100 12.42 -6.95 21.99
C HIS A 100 13.51 -5.88 22.17
N GLY A 101 13.15 -4.61 22.29
CA GLY A 101 14.12 -3.49 22.23
C GLY A 101 15.20 -3.49 23.30
N ARG A 102 15.06 -4.28 24.37
CA ARG A 102 16.06 -4.42 25.46
C ARG A 102 16.67 -5.81 25.56
N THR A 103 16.11 -6.80 24.87
CA THR A 103 16.35 -8.24 25.12
C THR A 103 16.79 -8.98 23.87
N ASP A 104 16.37 -8.52 22.69
CA ASP A 104 16.67 -9.14 21.40
C ASP A 104 16.72 -8.06 20.31
N ALA A 105 17.91 -7.47 20.14
CA ALA A 105 18.10 -6.41 19.16
C ALA A 105 17.90 -6.88 17.72
N MET A 106 18.18 -8.16 17.42
CA MET A 106 18.03 -8.68 16.05
C MET A 106 16.56 -8.86 15.70
N ALA A 107 15.75 -9.41 16.62
CA ALA A 107 14.30 -9.47 16.43
C ALA A 107 13.68 -8.08 16.25
N TRP A 108 14.16 -7.08 17.01
CA TRP A 108 13.77 -5.69 16.81
C TRP A 108 14.11 -5.19 15.40
N ILE A 109 15.37 -5.32 14.96
CA ILE A 109 15.83 -4.83 13.65
C ILE A 109 15.04 -5.47 12.50
N VAL A 110 14.92 -6.81 12.50
CA VAL A 110 14.21 -7.53 11.44
C VAL A 110 12.73 -7.19 11.45
N GLY A 111 12.10 -7.15 12.62
CA GLY A 111 10.69 -6.83 12.73
C GLY A 111 10.38 -5.38 12.35
N SER A 112 11.21 -4.42 12.75
CA SER A 112 11.03 -3.01 12.39
C SER A 112 11.21 -2.78 10.89
N GLU A 113 12.16 -3.48 10.26
CA GLU A 113 12.36 -3.41 8.81
C GLU A 113 11.15 -3.99 8.07
N LEU A 114 10.62 -5.14 8.51
CA LEU A 114 9.41 -5.73 7.91
C LEU A 114 8.20 -4.80 8.01
N TYR A 115 8.00 -4.15 9.16
CA TYR A 115 6.95 -3.15 9.35
C TYR A 115 7.09 -1.99 8.35
N GLY A 116 8.28 -1.40 8.23
CA GLY A 116 8.50 -0.30 7.29
C GLY A 116 8.43 -0.72 5.82
N GLN A 117 8.69 -1.99 5.47
CA GLN A 117 8.47 -2.46 4.10
C GLN A 117 6.99 -2.72 3.81
N LEU A 118 6.19 -3.16 4.79
CA LEU A 118 4.74 -3.31 4.64
C LEU A 118 4.05 -1.96 4.48
N GLU A 119 4.44 -0.95 5.27
CA GLU A 119 3.99 0.44 5.16
C GLU A 119 4.22 0.97 3.74
N LYS A 120 5.47 0.87 3.24
CA LYS A 120 5.81 1.27 1.87
C LYS A 120 5.00 0.60 0.77
N VAL A 121 4.44 -0.59 0.99
CA VAL A 121 3.54 -1.20 -0.02
C VAL A 121 2.25 -0.39 -0.09
N VAL A 122 1.71 0.00 1.06
CA VAL A 122 0.47 0.78 1.15
C VAL A 122 0.67 2.17 0.56
N ASP A 123 1.81 2.82 0.83
CA ASP A 123 2.17 4.11 0.20
C ASP A 123 2.12 4.02 -1.34
N ARG A 124 2.58 2.90 -1.92
CA ARG A 124 2.50 2.71 -3.39
C ARG A 124 1.08 2.57 -3.90
N PHE A 125 0.16 2.07 -3.10
CA PHE A 125 -1.26 2.10 -3.48
C PHE A 125 -1.85 3.50 -3.35
N GLU A 126 -1.41 4.30 -2.38
CA GLU A 126 -1.75 5.71 -2.29
C GLU A 126 -1.25 6.49 -3.52
N ASP A 127 -0.01 6.25 -3.97
CA ASP A 127 0.52 6.82 -5.22
C ASP A 127 -0.42 6.51 -6.40
N VAL A 128 -0.93 5.27 -6.51
CA VAL A 128 -1.90 4.89 -7.56
C VAL A 128 -3.21 5.67 -7.42
N ALA A 129 -3.72 5.85 -6.21
CA ALA A 129 -4.93 6.63 -5.95
C ALA A 129 -4.75 8.12 -6.31
N ASN A 130 -3.56 8.66 -6.07
CA ASN A 130 -3.19 10.03 -6.44
C ASN A 130 -3.17 10.20 -7.97
N GLU A 131 -2.62 9.25 -8.72
CA GLU A 131 -2.66 9.26 -10.19
C GLU A 131 -4.11 9.19 -10.72
N ILE A 132 -4.94 8.31 -10.15
CA ILE A 132 -6.37 8.22 -10.51
C ILE A 132 -7.09 9.54 -10.24
N SER A 133 -6.81 10.18 -9.10
CA SER A 133 -7.40 11.47 -8.73
C SER A 133 -6.98 12.58 -9.68
N GLY A 134 -5.70 12.61 -10.08
CA GLY A 134 -5.18 13.53 -11.10
C GLY A 134 -5.94 13.40 -12.42
N ILE A 135 -6.05 12.18 -12.94
CA ILE A 135 -6.81 11.87 -14.17
C ILE A 135 -8.26 12.34 -14.06
N VAL A 136 -8.91 12.10 -12.93
CA VAL A 136 -10.29 12.54 -12.70
C VAL A 136 -10.40 14.06 -12.77
N ILE A 137 -9.52 14.80 -12.08
CA ILE A 137 -9.53 16.27 -12.04
C ILE A 137 -9.38 16.87 -13.45
N GLU A 138 -8.53 16.28 -14.29
CA GLU A 138 -8.31 16.77 -15.66
C GLU A 138 -9.46 16.49 -16.63
N ASN A 139 -10.35 15.56 -16.27
CA ASN A 139 -11.47 15.11 -17.11
C ASN A 139 -12.85 15.52 -16.56
N VAL A 140 -12.89 16.38 -15.54
CA VAL A 140 -14.11 17.03 -15.00
C VAL A 140 -14.42 18.33 -15.74
#